data_AF-A0AAV6UMZ3-F1
#
_entry.id   AF-A0AAV6UMZ3-F1
#
_cell.length_a   1.000
_cell.length_b   1.000
_cell.length_c   1.000
_cell.angle_alpha   90.00
_cell.angle_beta   90.00
_cell.angle_gamma   90.00
#
_symmetry.space_group_name_H-M   'P 1'
#
loop_
_entity.id
_entity.type
_entity.pdbx_description
1 polymer ?
#
loop_
_entity_poly.entity_id
_entity_poly.type
_entity_poly.pdbx_seq_one_letter_code
_entity_poly.pdbx_strand_id
1 'polypeptide(L)'
;MPKEDQLKIFNRKLGYIKGQVTRLNSLLLEEGRLEHSDILQKVSTIEKLKEKIDDLRNESYCELSDDDLKTFEPSLDTQQSDLETLENADRNAVRFLFPNANPGEQQRYDIEVYRFCRVLFGVNASPFLLSATIKEHIEKYRDVFPITVDMLDTCLYVDDWVCAFSDVSSALKVSREAKDIMTDANMNLCKWSSNSDKLVQLWKNNDFHIHPIHSADTCESDKLHKVLGLPWHIQQDYITLDVTQLLDFDEKSSVTKRLVLSTSGKIFDVLGLVTPYTIRLKCLFQELWLRKISWDDELPADLHQTFIQWRSELFNLTDLRVPRNILDCSLDGANDLQIHIFSDASQKAYGTAAYLRVKNGDHIEVNLIASKSRVAPLSPSSLTLPRLELMGALLAARLGREVLQVIQRKGTPSAIDSIVR
;
A
#
# COMPACT_ATOMS: atom_id res chain seq x y z
N MET A 1 4.22 -30.72 29.95
CA MET A 1 3.24 -29.67 29.63
C MET A 1 3.26 -29.47 28.12
N PRO A 2 2.12 -29.47 27.42
CA PRO A 2 2.06 -29.17 25.99
C PRO A 2 2.77 -27.84 25.66
N LYS A 3 3.45 -27.74 24.51
CA LYS A 3 4.17 -26.51 24.11
C LYS A 3 3.25 -25.27 24.09
N GLU A 4 1.99 -25.43 23.71
CA GLU A 4 0.97 -24.36 23.74
C GLU A 4 0.66 -23.84 25.14
N ASP A 5 0.60 -24.72 26.14
CA ASP A 5 0.38 -24.34 27.53
C ASP A 5 1.59 -23.60 28.10
N GLN A 6 2.80 -23.95 27.64
CA GLN A 6 4.02 -23.23 28.02
C GLN A 6 4.01 -21.82 27.45
N LEU A 7 3.61 -21.65 26.19
CA LEU A 7 3.52 -20.36 25.51
C LEU A 7 2.46 -19.42 26.14
N LYS A 8 1.27 -19.96 26.48
CA LYS A 8 0.20 -19.19 27.15
C LYS A 8 0.60 -18.73 28.55
N ILE A 9 1.23 -19.61 29.33
CA ILE A 9 1.79 -19.24 30.65
C ILE A 9 2.88 -18.16 30.50
N PHE A 10 3.63 -18.22 29.42
CA PHE A 10 4.74 -17.31 29.16
C PHE A 10 4.29 -15.92 28.69
N ASN A 11 3.31 -15.82 27.78
CA ASN A 11 2.72 -14.54 27.37
C ASN A 11 2.04 -13.83 28.55
N ARG A 12 1.39 -14.58 29.45
CA ARG A 12 0.90 -14.03 30.74
C ARG A 12 2.04 -13.51 31.62
N LYS A 13 3.16 -14.22 31.69
CA LYS A 13 4.36 -13.76 32.42
C LYS A 13 5.00 -12.54 31.77
N LEU A 14 4.98 -12.42 30.43
CA LEU A 14 5.49 -11.25 29.70
C LEU A 14 4.65 -10.00 29.99
N GLY A 15 3.31 -10.12 29.97
CA GLY A 15 2.41 -9.04 30.37
C GLY A 15 2.61 -8.62 31.83
N TYR A 16 2.85 -9.59 32.72
CA TYR A 16 3.20 -9.33 34.12
C TYR A 16 4.56 -8.60 34.26
N ILE A 17 5.58 -9.01 33.49
CA ILE A 17 6.90 -8.37 33.48
C ILE A 17 6.81 -6.95 32.92
N LYS A 18 6.10 -6.73 31.80
CA LYS A 18 5.84 -5.38 31.27
C LYS A 18 5.15 -4.50 32.30
N GLY A 19 4.11 -5.00 32.98
CA GLY A 19 3.43 -4.28 34.05
C GLY A 19 4.33 -3.95 35.26
N GLN A 20 5.27 -4.84 35.59
CA GLN A 20 6.28 -4.58 36.64
C GLN A 20 7.33 -3.56 36.20
N VAL A 21 7.76 -3.57 34.94
CA VAL A 21 8.69 -2.58 34.35
C VAL A 21 8.04 -1.20 34.29
N THR A 22 6.78 -1.10 33.84
CA THR A 22 6.04 0.16 33.83
C THR A 22 5.85 0.71 35.25
N ARG A 23 5.55 -0.16 36.24
CA ARG A 23 5.49 0.24 37.66
C ARG A 23 6.84 0.65 38.23
N LEU A 24 7.92 -0.04 37.88
CA LEU A 24 9.27 0.33 38.32
C LEU A 24 9.69 1.67 37.73
N ASN A 25 9.40 1.92 36.46
CA ASN A 25 9.66 3.20 35.81
C ASN A 25 8.80 4.33 36.42
N SER A 26 7.52 4.10 36.71
CA SER A 26 6.69 5.10 37.39
C SER A 26 7.15 5.37 38.83
N LEU A 27 7.62 4.35 39.55
CA LEU A 27 8.15 4.48 40.92
C LEU A 27 9.53 5.17 40.96
N LEU A 28 10.37 4.97 39.92
CA LEU A 28 11.64 5.69 39.75
C LEU A 28 11.44 7.17 39.42
N LEU A 29 10.31 7.54 38.81
CA LEU A 29 9.92 8.91 38.50
C LEU A 29 9.30 9.65 39.69
N GLU A 30 8.63 8.95 40.61
CA GLU A 30 7.88 9.60 41.69
C GLU A 30 8.63 9.75 43.02
N GLU A 31 9.43 8.80 43.52
CA GLU A 31 10.11 9.00 44.82
C GLU A 31 11.43 8.22 44.95
N GLY A 32 12.51 8.93 45.30
CA GLY A 32 13.87 8.40 45.48
C GLY A 32 14.07 7.48 46.69
N ARG A 33 13.47 6.28 46.66
CA ARG A 33 13.61 5.24 47.70
C ARG A 33 13.73 3.81 47.15
N LEU A 34 14.65 3.60 46.21
CA LEU A 34 15.13 2.25 45.87
C LEU A 34 16.67 2.25 45.91
N GLU A 35 17.26 1.37 46.71
CA GLU A 35 18.71 1.15 46.78
C GLU A 35 19.21 0.71 45.39
N HIS A 36 20.32 1.31 44.92
CA HIS A 36 20.86 1.10 43.57
C HIS A 36 21.13 -0.38 43.24
N SER A 37 21.47 -1.18 44.25
CA SER A 37 21.68 -2.63 44.13
C SER A 37 20.41 -3.39 43.73
N ASP A 38 19.25 -2.99 44.25
CA ASP A 38 17.98 -3.68 44.02
C ASP A 38 17.44 -3.41 42.61
N ILE A 39 17.73 -2.20 42.08
CA ILE A 39 17.41 -1.82 40.71
C ILE A 39 18.27 -2.65 39.74
N LEU A 40 19.59 -2.70 39.95
CA LEU A 40 20.50 -3.48 39.10
C LEU A 40 20.15 -4.98 39.09
N GLN A 41 19.76 -5.54 40.24
CA GLN A 41 19.36 -6.94 40.33
C GLN A 41 18.06 -7.23 39.55
N LYS A 42 17.09 -6.30 39.61
CA LYS A 42 15.84 -6.42 38.85
C LYS A 42 16.05 -6.26 37.36
N VAL A 43 16.88 -5.29 36.93
CA VAL A 43 17.25 -5.10 35.52
C VAL A 43 17.97 -6.34 34.97
N SER A 44 18.97 -6.86 35.68
CA SER A 44 19.68 -8.09 35.28
C SER A 44 18.74 -9.31 35.18
N THR A 45 17.73 -9.39 36.06
CA THR A 45 16.74 -10.47 36.00
C THR A 45 15.83 -10.33 34.78
N ILE A 46 15.45 -9.10 34.41
CA ILE A 46 14.66 -8.81 33.21
C ILE A 46 15.45 -9.13 31.94
N GLU A 47 16.73 -8.75 31.88
CA GLU A 47 17.62 -9.03 30.74
C GLU A 47 17.79 -10.55 30.53
N LYS A 48 18.06 -11.30 31.60
CA LYS A 48 18.15 -12.77 31.54
C LYS A 48 16.83 -13.44 31.13
N LEU A 49 15.70 -12.85 31.51
CA LEU A 49 14.39 -13.34 31.08
C LEU A 49 14.13 -13.03 29.61
N LYS A 50 14.51 -11.85 29.11
CA LYS A 50 14.44 -11.49 27.68
C LYS A 50 15.28 -12.44 26.83
N GLU A 51 16.53 -12.67 27.22
CA GLU A 51 17.44 -13.58 26.52
C GLU A 51 16.87 -15.01 26.45
N LYS A 52 16.31 -15.50 27.57
CA LYS A 52 15.65 -16.81 27.62
C LYS A 52 14.33 -16.88 26.85
N ILE A 53 13.61 -15.76 26.71
CA ILE A 53 12.43 -15.63 25.83
C ILE A 53 12.87 -15.79 24.37
N ASP A 54 13.95 -15.13 23.98
CA ASP A 54 14.44 -15.11 22.60
C ASP A 54 15.08 -16.45 22.21
N ASP A 55 15.82 -17.11 23.12
CA ASP A 55 16.36 -18.46 22.90
C ASP A 55 15.25 -19.50 22.70
N LEU A 56 14.21 -19.48 23.55
CA LEU A 56 13.07 -20.41 23.44
C LEU A 56 12.19 -20.13 22.21
N ARG A 57 12.14 -18.86 21.76
CA ARG A 57 11.53 -18.51 20.48
C ARG A 57 12.36 -19.12 19.35
N ASN A 58 13.67 -18.95 19.34
CA ASN A 58 14.56 -19.47 18.30
C ASN A 58 14.59 -21.01 18.23
N GLU A 59 14.58 -21.72 19.38
CA GLU A 59 14.53 -23.19 19.43
C GLU A 59 13.21 -23.80 18.89
N SER A 60 12.17 -22.99 18.71
CA SER A 60 10.88 -23.43 18.15
C SER A 60 10.81 -23.31 16.63
N TYR A 61 11.82 -22.73 15.98
CA TYR A 61 11.89 -22.57 14.53
C TYR A 61 13.05 -23.41 14.00
N CYS A 62 12.72 -24.51 13.32
CA CYS A 62 13.70 -25.17 12.46
C CYS A 62 14.29 -24.13 11.51
N GLU A 63 15.61 -24.18 11.31
CA GLU A 63 16.27 -23.44 10.25
C GLU A 63 15.52 -23.69 8.94
N LEU A 64 14.90 -22.64 8.41
CA LEU A 64 14.14 -22.68 7.18
C LEU A 64 14.83 -21.69 6.25
N SER A 65 15.91 -22.13 5.61
CA SER A 65 16.49 -21.43 4.47
C SER A 65 15.53 -21.56 3.30
N ASP A 66 15.00 -20.43 2.84
CA ASP A 66 14.27 -20.34 1.59
C ASP A 66 14.58 -18.95 1.04
N ASP A 67 15.17 -18.88 -0.16
CA ASP A 67 15.80 -17.67 -0.73
C ASP A 67 14.83 -16.80 -1.55
N ASP A 68 13.53 -16.99 -1.37
CA ASP A 68 12.50 -16.32 -2.16
C ASP A 68 11.81 -15.19 -1.37
N LEU A 69 11.71 -14.01 -1.96
CA LEU A 69 10.98 -12.85 -1.42
C LEU A 69 9.51 -13.17 -1.13
N LYS A 70 9.12 -13.14 0.14
CA LYS A 70 7.76 -13.38 0.62
C LYS A 70 7.10 -12.05 0.95
N THR A 71 5.97 -11.79 0.32
CA THR A 71 5.19 -10.56 0.53
C THR A 71 3.94 -10.87 1.30
N PHE A 72 3.57 -9.98 2.21
CA PHE A 72 2.32 -10.04 2.89
C PHE A 72 1.54 -8.74 2.82
N GLU A 73 0.24 -8.90 2.96
CA GLU A 73 -0.72 -7.81 3.05
C GLU A 73 -1.86 -8.21 3.96
N PRO A 74 -1.80 -7.82 5.24
CA PRO A 74 -2.99 -7.63 6.04
C PRO A 74 -3.59 -6.24 5.78
N SER A 75 -4.88 -6.16 6.03
CA SER A 75 -5.60 -4.90 6.17
C SER A 75 -5.97 -4.68 7.63
N LEU A 76 -5.96 -3.44 8.07
CA LEU A 76 -6.54 -3.02 9.33
C LEU A 76 -8.03 -3.27 9.31
N ASP A 77 -8.52 -4.06 10.26
CA ASP A 77 -9.95 -4.11 10.54
C ASP A 77 -10.31 -2.92 11.42
N THR A 78 -10.31 -1.72 10.82
CA THR A 78 -10.85 -0.54 11.51
C THR A 78 -12.36 -0.59 11.46
N GLN A 79 -12.98 -1.09 12.53
CA GLN A 79 -14.40 -0.83 12.73
C GLN A 79 -14.58 0.62 13.17
N GLN A 80 -15.73 1.22 12.84
CA GLN A 80 -15.99 2.62 13.19
C GLN A 80 -15.99 2.86 14.72
N SER A 81 -16.14 1.79 15.52
CA SER A 81 -15.98 1.79 16.98
C SER A 81 -14.54 2.02 17.45
N ASP A 82 -13.56 1.64 16.63
CA ASP A 82 -12.12 1.66 16.98
C ASP A 82 -11.46 2.98 16.60
N LEU A 83 -12.20 3.87 15.95
CA LEU A 83 -11.73 5.20 15.57
C LEU A 83 -11.70 6.17 16.77
N GLU A 84 -10.90 7.23 16.65
CA GLU A 84 -10.80 8.24 17.68
C GLU A 84 -12.15 8.90 17.99
N THR A 85 -12.34 9.28 19.25
CA THR A 85 -13.56 9.97 19.68
C THR A 85 -13.51 11.43 19.23
N LEU A 86 -14.57 11.90 18.57
CA LEU A 86 -14.70 13.32 18.26
C LEU A 86 -15.02 14.11 19.53
N GLU A 87 -14.40 15.29 19.66
CA GLU A 87 -14.76 16.25 20.70
C GLU A 87 -16.23 16.65 20.58
N ASN A 88 -16.90 16.84 21.71
CA ASN A 88 -18.33 17.15 21.74
C ASN A 88 -18.70 18.41 20.94
N ALA A 89 -17.78 19.38 20.85
CA ALA A 89 -17.96 20.60 20.06
C ALA A 89 -18.04 20.31 18.56
N ASP A 90 -17.24 19.37 18.06
CA ASP A 90 -17.12 19.06 16.63
C ASP A 90 -18.20 18.09 16.13
N ARG A 91 -18.82 17.31 17.02
CA ARG A 91 -19.86 16.33 16.64
C ARG A 91 -21.05 16.94 15.90
N ASN A 92 -21.31 18.24 16.08
CA ASN A 92 -22.40 18.89 15.36
C ASN A 92 -22.10 19.13 13.87
N ALA A 93 -20.83 19.16 13.47
CA ALA A 93 -20.41 19.30 12.08
C ALA A 93 -20.66 18.01 11.26
N VAL A 94 -20.86 16.88 11.94
CA VAL A 94 -20.95 15.54 11.35
C VAL A 94 -22.33 14.91 11.56
N ARG A 95 -23.37 15.76 11.54
CA ARG A 95 -24.77 15.33 11.60
C ARG A 95 -25.21 14.72 10.29
N PHE A 96 -26.07 13.72 10.36
CA PHE A 96 -26.74 13.15 9.21
C PHE A 96 -28.20 12.88 9.51
N LEU A 97 -28.99 12.86 8.44
CA LEU A 97 -30.42 12.60 8.48
C LEU A 97 -30.64 11.11 8.21
N PHE A 98 -31.39 10.44 9.07
CA PHE A 98 -31.71 9.03 8.90
C PHE A 98 -33.23 8.84 8.91
N PRO A 99 -33.81 8.23 7.86
CA PRO A 99 -35.25 7.97 7.84
C PRO A 99 -35.59 6.82 8.79
N ASN A 100 -36.65 6.98 9.59
CA ASN A 100 -37.12 5.96 10.54
C ASN A 100 -37.91 4.81 9.86
N ALA A 101 -38.04 4.84 8.53
CA ALA A 101 -38.73 3.82 7.75
C ALA A 101 -38.10 3.65 6.36
N ASN A 102 -38.29 2.47 5.74
CA ASN A 102 -37.78 2.18 4.41
C ASN A 102 -38.36 3.14 3.35
N PRO A 103 -37.57 3.60 2.36
CA PRO A 103 -37.97 4.60 1.37
C PRO A 103 -39.22 4.27 0.52
N GLY A 104 -39.79 3.06 0.61
CA GLY A 104 -40.94 2.61 -0.17
C GLY A 104 -42.28 2.52 0.57
N GLU A 105 -42.33 2.70 1.89
CA GLU A 105 -43.53 2.36 2.69
C GLU A 105 -44.39 3.56 3.12
N GLN A 106 -43.88 4.80 3.03
CA GLN A 106 -44.62 6.01 3.47
C GLN A 106 -44.38 7.23 2.56
N GLN A 107 -45.41 8.05 2.35
CA GLN A 107 -45.35 9.31 1.57
C GLN A 107 -44.67 10.48 2.32
N ARG A 108 -44.47 10.36 3.64
CA ARG A 108 -43.72 11.31 4.47
C ARG A 108 -42.76 10.52 5.34
N TYR A 109 -41.47 10.79 5.17
CA TYR A 109 -40.42 10.18 5.98
C TYR A 109 -40.33 10.93 7.30
N ASP A 110 -40.47 10.20 8.42
CA ASP A 110 -40.05 10.71 9.72
C ASP A 110 -38.52 10.63 9.76
N ILE A 111 -37.86 11.79 9.87
CA ILE A 111 -36.41 11.93 9.73
C ILE A 111 -35.82 12.22 11.10
N GLU A 112 -34.96 11.32 11.56
CA GLU A 112 -34.18 11.51 12.77
C GLU A 112 -32.81 12.11 12.45
N VAL A 113 -32.31 12.95 13.36
CA VAL A 113 -30.99 13.56 13.23
C VAL A 113 -30.01 12.83 14.14
N TYR A 114 -29.04 12.17 13.52
CA TYR A 114 -27.93 11.53 14.22
C TYR A 114 -26.66 12.35 14.06
N ARG A 115 -25.66 12.09 14.90
CA ARG A 115 -24.31 12.63 14.77
C ARG A 115 -23.30 11.57 15.12
N PHE A 116 -22.18 11.56 14.41
CA PHE A 116 -21.07 10.68 14.76
C PHE A 116 -20.42 11.12 16.07
N CYS A 117 -20.05 10.14 16.89
CA CYS A 117 -19.24 10.36 18.10
C CYS A 117 -17.76 10.03 17.87
N ARG A 118 -17.43 9.53 16.69
CA ARG A 118 -16.13 9.00 16.29
C ARG A 118 -15.73 9.66 14.98
N VAL A 119 -14.43 9.74 14.70
CA VAL A 119 -13.93 10.15 13.39
C VAL A 119 -14.59 9.26 12.35
N LEU A 120 -15.11 9.85 11.27
CA LEU A 120 -15.87 9.11 10.26
C LEU A 120 -15.06 8.88 8.99
N PHE A 121 -15.35 7.79 8.30
CA PHE A 121 -14.82 7.53 6.98
C PHE A 121 -15.33 8.59 5.98
N GLY A 122 -14.49 8.97 5.03
CA GLY A 122 -14.86 9.90 3.95
C GLY A 122 -14.65 11.39 4.26
N VAL A 123 -14.23 11.76 5.46
CA VAL A 123 -13.74 13.13 5.72
C VAL A 123 -12.27 13.22 5.32
N ASN A 124 -11.91 14.33 4.67
CA ASN A 124 -10.54 14.58 4.20
C ASN A 124 -9.46 14.50 5.31
N ALA A 125 -9.81 14.84 6.55
CA ALA A 125 -8.90 14.81 7.70
C ALA A 125 -8.73 13.41 8.31
N SER A 126 -9.66 12.47 8.09
CA SER A 126 -9.64 11.17 8.77
C SER A 126 -8.39 10.33 8.48
N PRO A 127 -7.89 10.23 7.24
CA PRO A 127 -6.64 9.50 6.97
C PRO A 127 -5.42 10.11 7.67
N PHE A 128 -5.38 11.45 7.79
CA PHE A 128 -4.32 12.15 8.49
C PHE A 128 -4.35 11.83 9.99
N LEU A 129 -5.53 11.94 10.62
CA LEU A 129 -5.70 11.64 12.05
C LEU A 129 -5.29 10.20 12.33
N LEU A 130 -5.82 9.23 11.58
CA LEU A 130 -5.46 7.82 11.73
C LEU A 130 -3.95 7.59 11.62
N SER A 131 -3.30 8.16 10.59
CA SER A 131 -1.85 8.02 10.41
C SER A 131 -1.06 8.63 11.57
N ALA A 132 -1.45 9.81 12.05
CA ALA A 132 -0.79 10.46 13.19
C ALA A 132 -0.91 9.62 14.47
N THR A 133 -2.10 9.09 14.76
CA THR A 133 -2.37 8.24 15.92
C THR A 133 -1.56 6.96 15.88
N ILE A 134 -1.50 6.30 14.71
CA ILE A 134 -0.72 5.07 14.55
C ILE A 134 0.77 5.37 14.74
N LYS A 135 1.29 6.44 14.13
CA LYS A 135 2.70 6.85 14.28
C LYS A 135 3.07 7.08 15.74
N GLU A 136 2.25 7.84 16.48
CA GLU A 136 2.45 8.08 17.90
C GLU A 136 2.41 6.78 18.72
N HIS A 137 1.55 5.84 18.35
CA HIS A 137 1.43 4.55 19.03
C HIS A 137 2.62 3.63 18.79
N ILE A 138 3.01 3.43 17.52
CA ILE A 138 4.10 2.50 17.17
C ILE A 138 5.45 2.98 17.71
N GLU A 139 5.65 4.29 17.87
CA GLU A 139 6.90 4.86 18.37
C GLU A 139 7.23 4.41 19.80
N LYS A 140 6.21 4.08 20.61
CA LYS A 140 6.37 3.49 21.97
C LYS A 140 7.13 2.16 21.96
N TYR A 141 7.21 1.49 20.80
CA TYR A 141 7.86 0.19 20.64
C TYR A 141 9.19 0.29 19.90
N ARG A 142 9.67 1.49 19.53
CA ARG A 142 10.90 1.65 18.73
C ARG A 142 12.12 1.00 19.37
N ASP A 143 12.27 1.12 20.69
CA ASP A 143 13.39 0.53 21.43
C ASP A 143 13.32 -0.99 21.55
N VAL A 144 12.13 -1.59 21.32
CA VAL A 144 11.88 -3.02 21.51
C VAL A 144 11.80 -3.76 20.17
N PHE A 145 11.13 -3.17 19.19
CA PHE A 145 10.85 -3.75 17.88
C PHE A 145 11.19 -2.76 16.75
N PRO A 146 12.44 -2.27 16.65
CA PRO A 146 12.80 -1.17 15.74
C PRO A 146 12.45 -1.47 14.28
N ILE A 147 12.73 -2.69 13.82
CA ILE A 147 12.44 -3.13 12.44
C ILE A 147 10.93 -3.11 12.17
N THR A 148 10.14 -3.67 13.08
CA THR A 148 8.67 -3.73 12.92
C THR A 148 8.04 -2.34 12.95
N VAL A 149 8.55 -1.44 13.81
CA VAL A 149 8.11 -0.04 13.85
C VAL A 149 8.43 0.68 12.54
N ASP A 150 9.64 0.52 12.01
CA ASP A 150 10.02 1.12 10.72
C ASP A 150 9.15 0.59 9.58
N MET A 151 8.82 -0.71 9.59
CA MET A 151 7.93 -1.30 8.58
C MET A 151 6.47 -0.86 8.74
N LEU A 152 5.95 -0.70 9.95
CA LEU A 152 4.62 -0.13 10.18
C LEU A 152 4.57 1.35 9.75
N ASP A 153 5.62 2.11 9.98
CA ASP A 153 5.67 3.53 9.60
C ASP A 153 5.76 3.74 8.07
N THR A 154 6.48 2.85 7.37
CA THR A 154 6.82 3.04 5.96
C THR A 154 5.92 2.28 4.98
N CYS A 155 5.34 1.16 5.40
CA CYS A 155 4.57 0.28 4.52
C CYS A 155 3.06 0.30 4.77
N LEU A 156 2.60 1.01 5.80
CA LEU A 156 1.18 1.15 6.10
C LEU A 156 0.60 2.34 5.34
N TYR A 157 -0.40 2.08 4.50
CA TYR A 157 -1.13 3.10 3.77
C TYR A 157 -2.61 3.04 4.14
N VAL A 158 -3.04 3.98 4.98
CA VAL A 158 -4.39 4.04 5.54
C VAL A 158 -4.72 2.74 6.27
N ASP A 159 -5.46 1.83 5.63
CA ASP A 159 -5.87 0.54 6.15
C ASP A 159 -5.02 -0.63 5.62
N ASP A 160 -4.30 -0.48 4.51
CA ASP A 160 -3.52 -1.58 3.92
C ASP A 160 -2.06 -1.56 4.39
N TRP A 161 -1.54 -2.69 4.88
CA TRP A 161 -0.13 -2.82 5.27
C TRP A 161 0.60 -3.79 4.35
N VAL A 162 1.43 -3.30 3.43
CA VAL A 162 2.04 -4.15 2.39
C VAL A 162 3.56 -4.24 2.58
N CYS A 163 4.06 -5.40 3.01
CA CYS A 163 5.50 -5.61 3.27
C CYS A 163 6.06 -6.80 2.48
N ALA A 164 7.38 -6.76 2.21
CA ALA A 164 8.12 -7.84 1.58
C ALA A 164 9.38 -8.18 2.38
N PHE A 165 9.71 -9.47 2.44
CA PHE A 165 10.84 -10.03 3.21
C PHE A 165 11.57 -11.06 2.38
N SER A 166 12.89 -11.18 2.55
CA SER A 166 13.70 -12.20 1.88
C SER A 166 13.39 -13.62 2.36
N ASP A 167 12.85 -13.78 3.57
CA ASP A 167 12.63 -15.10 4.18
C ASP A 167 11.36 -15.15 5.04
N VAL A 168 10.84 -16.38 5.22
CA VAL A 168 9.61 -16.65 5.96
C VAL A 168 9.75 -16.39 7.46
N SER A 169 10.94 -16.57 8.04
CA SER A 169 11.18 -16.42 9.48
C SER A 169 11.05 -14.95 9.89
N SER A 170 11.74 -14.07 9.16
CA SER A 170 11.67 -12.62 9.32
C SER A 170 10.24 -12.11 9.12
N ALA A 171 9.56 -12.57 8.05
CA ALA A 171 8.18 -12.21 7.78
C ALA A 171 7.25 -12.60 8.94
N LEU A 172 7.37 -13.82 9.47
CA LEU A 172 6.56 -14.30 10.58
C LEU A 172 6.84 -13.54 11.87
N LYS A 173 8.12 -13.25 12.17
CA LYS A 173 8.53 -12.46 13.34
C LYS A 173 7.86 -11.09 13.31
N VAL A 174 8.06 -10.34 12.21
CA VAL A 174 7.49 -8.99 12.06
C VAL A 174 5.96 -9.02 12.05
N SER A 175 5.34 -10.04 11.45
CA SER A 175 3.88 -10.21 11.48
C SER A 175 3.33 -10.33 12.91
N ARG A 176 4.01 -11.10 13.78
CA ARG A 176 3.60 -11.27 15.18
C ARG A 176 3.80 -10.00 15.99
N GLU A 177 4.97 -9.39 15.87
CA GLU A 177 5.28 -8.14 16.56
C GLU A 177 4.29 -7.04 16.17
N ALA A 178 3.96 -6.91 14.88
CA ALA A 178 2.98 -5.95 14.41
C ALA A 178 1.57 -6.26 14.90
N LYS A 179 1.15 -7.54 14.88
CA LYS A 179 -0.13 -7.95 15.46
C LYS A 179 -0.23 -7.54 16.93
N ASP A 180 0.79 -7.82 17.72
CA ASP A 180 0.82 -7.47 19.14
C ASP A 180 0.78 -5.94 19.37
N ILE A 181 1.58 -5.17 18.62
CA ILE A 181 1.62 -3.71 18.69
C ILE A 181 0.23 -3.12 18.37
N MET A 182 -0.37 -3.56 17.28
CA MET A 182 -1.61 -2.99 16.77
C MET A 182 -2.83 -3.43 17.61
N THR A 183 -2.82 -4.64 18.16
CA THR A 183 -3.83 -5.08 19.15
C THR A 183 -3.79 -4.27 20.44
N ASP A 184 -2.62 -3.80 20.88
CA ASP A 184 -2.51 -2.92 22.06
C ASP A 184 -3.18 -1.54 21.84
N ALA A 185 -3.29 -1.11 20.58
CA ALA A 185 -4.08 0.07 20.18
C ALA A 185 -5.56 -0.25 19.86
N ASN A 186 -5.98 -1.52 20.01
CA ASN A 186 -7.28 -2.01 19.56
C ASN A 186 -7.52 -1.81 18.04
N MET A 187 -6.45 -1.76 17.25
CA MET A 187 -6.47 -1.60 15.79
C MET A 187 -6.03 -2.91 15.12
N ASN A 188 -6.87 -3.94 15.18
CA ASN A 188 -6.44 -5.29 14.80
C ASN A 188 -6.11 -5.41 13.31
N LEU A 189 -4.95 -6.00 13.01
CA LEU A 189 -4.58 -6.39 11.65
C LEU A 189 -5.27 -7.71 11.28
N CYS A 190 -6.00 -7.71 10.17
CA CYS A 190 -6.85 -8.78 9.70
C CYS A 190 -6.63 -9.07 8.21
N LYS A 191 -7.36 -10.06 7.70
CA LYS A 191 -7.33 -10.50 6.30
C LYS A 191 -5.89 -10.69 5.77
N TRP A 192 -5.07 -11.37 6.55
CA TRP A 192 -3.67 -11.62 6.22
C TRP A 192 -3.58 -12.46 4.95
N SER A 193 -2.79 -12.01 3.98
CA SER A 193 -2.56 -12.70 2.73
C SER A 193 -1.06 -12.69 2.38
N SER A 194 -0.58 -13.73 1.68
CA SER A 194 0.80 -13.80 1.19
C SER A 194 0.93 -14.70 -0.03
N ASN A 195 1.92 -14.42 -0.88
CA ASN A 195 2.36 -15.34 -1.95
C ASN A 195 3.07 -16.60 -1.43
N SER A 196 3.31 -16.70 -0.11
CA SER A 196 3.97 -17.84 0.53
C SER A 196 2.96 -18.76 1.21
N ASP A 197 2.69 -19.93 0.63
CA ASP A 197 1.85 -20.95 1.27
C ASP A 197 2.37 -21.34 2.66
N LYS A 198 3.70 -21.42 2.80
CA LYS A 198 4.36 -21.74 4.08
C LYS A 198 4.08 -20.70 5.16
N LEU A 199 4.20 -19.40 4.83
CA LEU A 199 3.88 -18.32 5.76
C LEU A 199 2.38 -18.33 6.12
N VAL A 200 1.51 -18.57 5.14
CA VAL A 200 0.07 -18.70 5.36
C VAL A 200 -0.26 -19.84 6.33
N GLN A 201 0.37 -21.01 6.18
CA GLN A 201 0.19 -22.13 7.13
C GLN A 201 0.70 -21.78 8.53
N LEU A 202 1.84 -21.09 8.62
CA LEU A 202 2.37 -20.63 9.91
C LEU A 202 1.41 -19.66 10.60
N TRP A 203 0.82 -18.72 9.88
CA TRP A 203 -0.19 -17.82 10.43
C TRP A 203 -1.47 -18.53 10.85
N LYS A 204 -1.95 -19.51 10.06
CA LYS A 204 -3.10 -20.37 10.45
C LYS A 204 -2.84 -21.06 11.79
N ASN A 205 -1.62 -21.54 12.02
CA ASN A 205 -1.21 -22.17 13.28
C ASN A 205 -0.97 -21.19 14.43
N ASN A 206 -1.08 -19.87 14.21
CA ASN A 206 -0.82 -18.82 15.21
C ASN A 206 -2.00 -17.84 15.35
N ASP A 207 -3.22 -18.33 15.09
CA ASP A 207 -4.48 -17.60 15.28
C ASP A 207 -4.56 -16.24 14.54
N PHE A 208 -4.00 -16.16 13.33
CA PHE A 208 -4.16 -14.99 12.46
C PHE A 208 -5.47 -15.08 11.67
N HIS A 209 -6.11 -13.94 11.43
CA HIS A 209 -7.29 -13.84 10.57
C HIS A 209 -6.87 -13.83 9.10
N ILE A 210 -6.78 -14.99 8.47
CA ILE A 210 -6.35 -15.15 7.07
C ILE A 210 -7.43 -14.66 6.09
N HIS A 211 -7.02 -14.02 5.00
CA HIS A 211 -7.92 -13.63 3.92
C HIS A 211 -8.57 -14.88 3.26
N PRO A 212 -9.89 -14.87 2.97
CA PRO A 212 -10.60 -16.02 2.37
C PRO A 212 -10.03 -16.54 1.05
N ILE A 213 -9.25 -15.71 0.35
CA ILE A 213 -8.52 -16.07 -0.89
C ILE A 213 -7.60 -17.29 -0.73
N HIS A 214 -7.18 -17.59 0.50
CA HIS A 214 -6.35 -18.75 0.85
C HIS A 214 -7.18 -19.97 1.26
N SER A 215 -8.49 -19.96 0.97
CA SER A 215 -9.37 -21.12 1.17
C SER A 215 -9.21 -22.12 0.02
N ALA A 216 -9.37 -23.41 0.32
CA ALA A 216 -9.20 -24.47 -0.66
C ALA A 216 -10.28 -24.46 -1.76
N ASP A 217 -11.44 -23.85 -1.47
CA ASP A 217 -12.60 -23.81 -2.37
C ASP A 217 -12.60 -22.57 -3.28
N THR A 218 -11.61 -21.68 -3.15
CA THR A 218 -11.48 -20.46 -3.96
C THR A 218 -11.02 -20.79 -5.38
N CYS A 219 -11.79 -20.37 -6.39
CA CYS A 219 -11.42 -20.60 -7.79
C CYS A 219 -10.25 -19.68 -8.22
N GLU A 220 -9.58 -19.99 -9.35
CA GLU A 220 -8.40 -19.21 -9.77
C GLU A 220 -8.69 -17.74 -10.08
N SER A 221 -9.87 -17.42 -10.64
CA SER A 221 -10.26 -16.01 -10.86
C SER A 221 -10.46 -15.25 -9.55
N ASP A 222 -10.81 -15.96 -8.46
CA ASP A 222 -10.97 -15.38 -7.13
C ASP A 222 -9.63 -15.21 -6.39
N LYS A 223 -8.52 -15.73 -6.94
CA LYS A 223 -7.15 -15.51 -6.43
C LYS A 223 -6.56 -14.16 -6.81
N LEU A 224 -7.36 -13.31 -7.46
CA LEU A 224 -7.00 -11.94 -7.78
C LEU A 224 -7.45 -11.02 -6.63
N HIS A 225 -6.50 -10.59 -5.81
CA HIS A 225 -6.72 -9.68 -4.68
C HIS A 225 -6.49 -8.23 -5.12
N LYS A 226 -7.24 -7.26 -4.59
CA LYS A 226 -6.94 -5.84 -4.85
C LYS A 226 -6.06 -5.29 -3.75
N VAL A 227 -4.91 -4.75 -4.13
CA VAL A 227 -3.88 -4.15 -3.28
C VAL A 227 -3.75 -2.70 -3.65
N LEU A 228 -4.06 -1.78 -2.73
CA LEU A 228 -4.01 -0.34 -3.00
C LEU A 228 -4.77 0.07 -4.28
N GLY A 229 -5.81 -0.69 -4.64
CA GLY A 229 -6.62 -0.50 -5.85
C GLY A 229 -6.14 -1.24 -7.12
N LEU A 230 -4.98 -1.90 -7.09
CA LEU A 230 -4.46 -2.70 -8.20
C LEU A 230 -4.72 -4.21 -7.98
N PRO A 231 -5.20 -4.94 -8.99
CA PRO A 231 -5.30 -6.39 -8.90
C PRO A 231 -3.92 -7.06 -8.85
N TRP A 232 -3.71 -7.91 -7.84
CA TRP A 232 -2.53 -8.73 -7.59
C TRP A 232 -2.94 -10.20 -7.59
N HIS A 233 -2.28 -10.98 -8.44
CA HIS A 233 -2.43 -12.42 -8.45
C HIS A 233 -1.42 -13.04 -7.47
N ILE A 234 -1.89 -13.36 -6.26
CA ILE A 234 -1.03 -13.72 -5.12
C ILE A 234 -0.06 -14.87 -5.43
N GLN A 235 -0.53 -15.98 -6.02
CA GLN A 235 0.30 -17.18 -6.19
C GLN A 235 1.36 -17.07 -7.28
N GLN A 236 1.09 -16.32 -8.35
CA GLN A 236 2.01 -16.11 -9.47
C GLN A 236 2.76 -14.78 -9.33
N ASP A 237 2.47 -14.03 -8.28
CA ASP A 237 3.12 -12.79 -7.87
C ASP A 237 3.25 -11.69 -8.94
N TYR A 238 2.16 -11.43 -9.67
CA TYR A 238 2.09 -10.33 -10.63
C TYR A 238 0.92 -9.38 -10.36
N ILE A 239 1.13 -8.11 -10.68
CA ILE A 239 0.10 -7.08 -10.74
C ILE A 239 -0.47 -7.03 -12.16
N THR A 240 -1.77 -6.80 -12.27
CA THR A 240 -2.47 -6.54 -13.54
C THR A 240 -3.37 -5.30 -13.40
N LEU A 241 -4.18 -5.01 -14.41
CA LEU A 241 -5.12 -3.89 -14.43
C LEU A 241 -6.55 -4.38 -14.60
N ASP A 242 -7.45 -3.88 -13.75
CA ASP A 242 -8.88 -4.18 -13.88
C ASP A 242 -9.51 -3.28 -14.94
N VAL A 243 -9.63 -3.81 -16.17
CA VAL A 243 -10.27 -3.13 -17.30
C VAL A 243 -11.64 -3.72 -17.65
N THR A 244 -12.15 -4.65 -16.84
CA THR A 244 -13.39 -5.39 -17.12
C THR A 244 -14.58 -4.47 -17.36
N GLN A 245 -14.76 -3.47 -16.49
CA GLN A 245 -15.83 -2.47 -16.59
C GLN A 245 -15.78 -1.58 -17.84
N LEU A 246 -14.65 -1.58 -18.55
CA LEU A 246 -14.45 -0.82 -19.78
C LEU A 246 -14.75 -1.67 -21.04
N LEU A 247 -14.82 -2.99 -20.89
CA LEU A 247 -15.21 -3.92 -21.95
C LEU A 247 -16.72 -3.92 -22.19
N ASP A 248 -17.54 -3.63 -21.18
CA ASP A 248 -19.02 -3.69 -21.24
C ASP A 248 -19.71 -2.52 -22.00
N PHE A 249 -18.98 -1.73 -22.79
CA PHE A 249 -19.56 -0.64 -23.58
C PHE A 249 -20.18 -1.17 -24.89
N ASP A 250 -21.44 -0.80 -25.15
CA ASP A 250 -22.08 -1.08 -26.44
C ASP A 250 -21.52 -0.11 -27.50
N GLU A 251 -20.86 -0.64 -28.54
CA GLU A 251 -20.31 0.14 -29.65
C GLU A 251 -21.36 0.97 -30.39
N LYS A 252 -22.65 0.63 -30.27
CA LYS A 252 -23.76 1.39 -30.84
C LYS A 252 -24.18 2.59 -29.97
N SER A 253 -23.68 2.68 -28.74
CA SER A 253 -23.97 3.80 -27.86
C SER A 253 -23.22 5.05 -28.33
N SER A 254 -23.87 6.21 -28.23
CA SER A 254 -23.22 7.48 -28.56
C SER A 254 -22.04 7.72 -27.61
N VAL A 255 -20.87 7.96 -28.20
CA VAL A 255 -19.69 8.38 -27.44
C VAL A 255 -19.83 9.87 -27.16
N THR A 256 -19.72 10.26 -25.89
CA THR A 256 -19.81 11.65 -25.43
C THR A 256 -18.53 12.08 -24.72
N LYS A 257 -18.34 13.39 -24.55
CA LYS A 257 -17.22 13.93 -23.77
C LYS A 257 -17.22 13.46 -22.31
N ARG A 258 -18.42 13.35 -21.71
CA ARG A 258 -18.60 12.79 -20.36
C ARG A 258 -18.13 11.35 -20.28
N LEU A 259 -18.50 10.53 -21.27
CA LEU A 259 -18.05 9.14 -21.34
C LEU A 259 -16.53 9.06 -21.39
N VAL A 260 -15.88 9.79 -22.31
CA VAL A 260 -14.42 9.82 -22.46
C VAL A 260 -13.71 10.15 -21.13
N LEU A 261 -14.19 11.17 -20.41
CA LEU A 261 -13.62 11.53 -19.10
C LEU A 261 -13.83 10.41 -18.06
N SER A 262 -15.05 9.87 -17.99
CA SER A 262 -15.38 8.79 -17.04
C SER A 262 -14.53 7.54 -17.29
N THR A 263 -14.32 7.18 -18.55
CA THR A 263 -13.45 6.08 -18.99
C THR A 263 -12.01 6.32 -18.56
N SER A 264 -11.50 7.55 -18.71
CA SER A 264 -10.14 7.88 -18.28
C SER A 264 -9.95 7.76 -16.77
N GLY A 265 -10.98 8.03 -15.97
CA GLY A 265 -10.93 7.92 -14.51
C GLY A 265 -11.04 6.49 -13.99
N LYS A 266 -11.58 5.56 -14.79
CA LYS A 266 -11.73 4.14 -14.44
C LYS A 266 -10.43 3.35 -14.59
N ILE A 267 -9.47 3.81 -15.39
CA ILE A 267 -8.17 3.13 -15.54
C ILE A 267 -7.28 3.54 -14.36
N PHE A 268 -7.10 2.61 -13.43
CA PHE A 268 -6.28 2.82 -12.24
C PHE A 268 -4.82 2.44 -12.51
N ASP A 269 -4.02 3.39 -13.00
CA ASP A 269 -2.60 3.20 -13.32
C ASP A 269 -1.69 4.12 -12.48
N VAL A 270 -1.46 3.73 -11.23
CA VAL A 270 -0.71 4.56 -10.24
C VAL A 270 0.77 4.70 -10.62
N LEU A 271 1.38 3.60 -11.06
CA LEU A 271 2.80 3.53 -11.42
C LEU A 271 3.08 4.01 -12.86
N GLY A 272 2.07 4.11 -13.72
CA GLY A 272 2.25 4.48 -15.12
C GLY A 272 2.70 3.28 -15.99
N LEU A 273 2.27 2.06 -15.68
CA LEU A 273 2.66 0.86 -16.41
C LEU A 273 2.09 0.85 -17.84
N VAL A 274 0.97 1.54 -18.06
CA VAL A 274 0.29 1.63 -19.36
C VAL A 274 0.15 3.09 -19.82
N THR A 275 1.08 3.95 -19.41
CA THR A 275 1.11 5.36 -19.82
C THR A 275 0.97 5.59 -21.33
N PRO A 276 1.63 4.82 -22.23
CA PRO A 276 1.45 4.98 -23.68
C PRO A 276 -0.01 4.81 -24.14
N TYR A 277 -0.78 3.98 -23.43
CA TYR A 277 -2.20 3.77 -23.69
C TYR A 277 -3.07 4.87 -23.08
N THR A 278 -2.84 5.22 -21.81
CA THR A 278 -3.69 6.19 -21.09
C THR A 278 -3.50 7.63 -21.55
N ILE A 279 -2.31 8.01 -22.03
CA ILE A 279 -2.05 9.37 -22.53
C ILE A 279 -2.86 9.69 -23.79
N ARG A 280 -3.14 8.69 -24.64
CA ARG A 280 -3.95 8.87 -25.86
C ARG A 280 -5.36 9.36 -25.54
N LEU A 281 -5.97 8.80 -24.50
CA LEU A 281 -7.30 9.21 -24.05
C LEU A 281 -7.30 10.63 -23.43
N LYS A 282 -6.24 10.98 -22.71
CA LYS A 282 -6.07 12.34 -22.16
C LYS A 282 -5.88 13.38 -23.29
N CYS A 283 -5.11 13.05 -24.32
CA CYS A 283 -4.97 13.88 -25.52
C CYS A 283 -6.31 14.01 -26.26
N LEU A 284 -7.06 12.92 -26.44
CA LEU A 284 -8.40 12.96 -27.01
C LEU A 284 -9.31 13.92 -26.21
N PHE A 285 -9.31 13.81 -24.88
CA PHE A 285 -10.10 14.69 -24.03
C PHE A 285 -9.72 16.17 -24.20
N GLN A 286 -8.43 16.49 -24.34
CA GLN A 286 -7.97 17.85 -24.65
C GLN A 286 -8.51 18.34 -26.01
N GLU A 287 -8.51 17.50 -27.04
CA GLU A 287 -9.09 17.82 -28.36
C GLU A 287 -10.60 18.12 -28.26
N LEU A 288 -11.34 17.37 -27.44
CA LEU A 288 -12.77 17.64 -27.18
C LEU A 288 -13.00 19.02 -26.55
N TRP A 289 -12.06 19.50 -25.73
CA TRP A 289 -12.10 20.86 -25.18
C TRP A 289 -11.80 21.91 -26.23
N LEU A 290 -10.77 21.70 -27.05
CA LEU A 290 -10.40 22.61 -28.14
C LEU A 290 -11.53 22.81 -29.14
N ARG A 291 -12.25 21.73 -29.48
CA ARG A 291 -13.40 21.76 -30.39
C ARG A 291 -14.70 22.23 -29.74
N LYS A 292 -14.67 22.62 -28.45
CA LYS A 292 -15.82 23.12 -27.69
C LYS A 292 -17.04 22.18 -27.72
N ILE A 293 -16.81 20.87 -27.77
CA ILE A 293 -17.87 19.86 -27.70
C ILE A 293 -18.53 19.92 -26.30
N SER A 294 -19.86 19.90 -26.24
CA SER A 294 -20.59 19.86 -24.97
C SER A 294 -20.41 18.51 -24.26
N TRP A 295 -20.85 18.41 -23.01
CA TRP A 295 -20.65 17.22 -22.20
C TRP A 295 -21.36 15.98 -22.74
N ASP A 296 -22.56 16.18 -23.26
CA ASP A 296 -23.51 15.13 -23.63
C ASP A 296 -23.79 15.08 -25.15
N ASP A 297 -23.07 15.91 -25.93
CA ASP A 297 -23.10 15.85 -27.39
C ASP A 297 -22.36 14.60 -27.89
N GLU A 298 -22.86 14.03 -28.98
CA GLU A 298 -22.18 12.96 -29.71
C GLU A 298 -20.88 13.46 -30.33
N LEU A 299 -19.82 12.64 -30.26
CA LEU A 299 -18.53 13.00 -30.84
C LEU A 299 -18.59 13.06 -32.38
N PRO A 300 -17.89 14.03 -33.01
CA PRO A 300 -17.64 14.00 -34.44
C PRO A 300 -17.01 12.68 -34.88
N ALA A 301 -17.32 12.24 -36.12
CA ALA A 301 -16.95 10.92 -36.61
C ALA A 301 -15.44 10.58 -36.49
N ASP A 302 -14.55 11.56 -36.68
CA ASP A 302 -13.10 11.37 -36.55
C ASP A 302 -12.66 11.12 -35.10
N LEU A 303 -13.26 11.83 -34.13
CA LEU A 303 -12.99 11.66 -32.71
C LEU A 303 -13.64 10.40 -32.15
N HIS A 304 -14.84 10.08 -32.63
CA HIS A 304 -15.51 8.81 -32.35
C HIS A 304 -14.64 7.64 -32.79
N GLN A 305 -14.17 7.65 -34.04
CA GLN A 305 -13.30 6.60 -34.57
C GLN A 305 -11.99 6.47 -33.76
N THR A 306 -11.41 7.60 -33.34
CA THR A 306 -10.21 7.60 -32.49
C THR A 306 -10.47 6.92 -31.14
N PHE A 307 -11.62 7.16 -30.52
CA PHE A 307 -12.02 6.52 -29.28
C PHE A 307 -12.25 5.01 -29.45
N ILE A 308 -12.96 4.60 -30.51
CA ILE A 308 -13.22 3.19 -30.80
C ILE A 308 -11.92 2.43 -31.09
N GLN A 309 -10.99 3.02 -31.86
CA GLN A 309 -9.68 2.41 -32.10
C GLN A 309 -8.90 2.25 -30.78
N TRP A 310 -8.83 3.30 -29.96
CA TRP A 310 -8.20 3.21 -28.64
C TRP A 310 -8.84 2.10 -27.77
N ARG A 311 -10.17 1.97 -27.81
CA ARG A 311 -10.88 0.94 -27.06
C ARG A 311 -10.62 -0.46 -27.58
N SER A 312 -10.49 -0.67 -28.89
CA SER A 312 -10.24 -2.00 -29.45
C SER A 312 -8.94 -2.64 -28.94
N GLU A 313 -7.99 -1.82 -28.49
CA GLU A 313 -6.72 -2.27 -27.93
C GLU A 313 -6.80 -2.60 -26.42
N LEU A 314 -7.93 -2.31 -25.77
CA LEU A 314 -8.13 -2.52 -24.33
C LEU A 314 -7.99 -4.00 -23.93
N PHE A 315 -8.39 -4.92 -24.82
CA PHE A 315 -8.25 -6.36 -24.59
C PHE A 315 -6.78 -6.76 -24.38
N ASN A 316 -5.82 -6.08 -25.02
CA ASN A 316 -4.40 -6.39 -24.79
C ASN A 316 -3.97 -6.07 -23.34
N LEU A 317 -4.71 -5.22 -22.63
CA LEU A 317 -4.42 -4.91 -21.22
C LEU A 317 -4.92 -5.98 -20.26
N THR A 318 -5.89 -6.83 -20.66
CA THR A 318 -6.32 -7.95 -19.80
C THR A 318 -5.24 -9.02 -19.66
N ASP A 319 -4.37 -9.13 -20.66
CA ASP A 319 -3.26 -10.07 -20.68
C ASP A 319 -1.98 -9.49 -20.05
N LEU A 320 -1.99 -8.22 -19.62
CA LEU A 320 -0.84 -7.57 -19.00
C LEU A 320 -0.56 -8.20 -17.64
N ARG A 321 0.63 -8.78 -17.50
CA ARG A 321 1.15 -9.32 -16.24
C ARG A 321 2.46 -8.62 -15.93
N VAL A 322 2.48 -7.81 -14.89
CA VAL A 322 3.68 -7.11 -14.43
C VAL A 322 4.16 -7.79 -13.16
N PRO A 323 5.35 -8.44 -13.15
CA PRO A 323 5.90 -9.01 -11.93
C PRO A 323 5.89 -7.98 -10.79
N ARG A 324 5.32 -8.34 -9.64
CA ARG A 324 5.30 -7.44 -8.47
C ARG A 324 6.70 -7.28 -7.92
N ASN A 325 7.46 -8.38 -7.88
CA ASN A 325 8.88 -8.34 -7.63
C ASN A 325 9.61 -7.87 -8.89
N ILE A 326 10.35 -6.77 -8.77
CA ILE A 326 11.06 -6.11 -9.89
C ILE A 326 12.49 -6.66 -10.03
N LEU A 327 12.89 -7.57 -9.15
CA LEU A 327 14.23 -8.15 -9.09
C LEU A 327 14.14 -9.67 -9.02
N ASP A 328 14.57 -10.35 -10.08
CA ASP A 328 14.63 -11.81 -10.09
C ASP A 328 15.89 -12.35 -9.39
N CYS A 329 16.91 -11.53 -9.21
CA CYS A 329 18.17 -11.91 -8.57
C CYS A 329 18.34 -11.31 -7.16
N SER A 330 18.99 -12.07 -6.27
CA SER A 330 19.46 -11.52 -5.00
C SER A 330 20.41 -10.36 -5.26
N LEU A 331 20.26 -9.30 -4.47
CA LEU A 331 21.18 -8.16 -4.48
C LEU A 331 22.53 -8.51 -3.83
N ASP A 332 22.64 -9.66 -3.17
CA ASP A 332 23.89 -10.16 -2.62
C ASP A 332 24.88 -10.47 -3.76
N GLY A 333 25.83 -9.57 -3.96
CA GLY A 333 26.80 -9.65 -5.06
C GLY A 333 26.41 -8.90 -6.34
N ALA A 334 25.29 -8.17 -6.34
CA ALA A 334 24.97 -7.24 -7.43
C ALA A 334 26.02 -6.10 -7.44
N ASN A 335 26.87 -6.11 -8.46
CA ASN A 335 28.02 -5.21 -8.53
C ASN A 335 27.68 -3.84 -9.15
N ASP A 336 26.49 -3.69 -9.75
CA ASP A 336 26.11 -2.47 -10.47
C ASP A 336 24.58 -2.33 -10.55
N LEU A 337 24.04 -1.40 -9.75
CA LEU A 337 22.63 -1.04 -9.65
C LEU A 337 22.42 0.39 -10.18
N GLN A 338 21.62 0.55 -11.23
CA GLN A 338 21.44 1.82 -11.92
C GLN A 338 19.98 2.14 -12.14
N ILE A 339 19.65 3.44 -12.07
CA ILE A 339 18.36 3.95 -12.48
C ILE A 339 18.55 4.74 -13.77
N HIS A 340 17.89 4.27 -14.82
CA HIS A 340 17.88 4.94 -16.13
C HIS A 340 16.55 5.63 -16.30
N ILE A 341 16.58 6.95 -16.48
CA ILE A 341 15.37 7.74 -16.66
C ILE A 341 15.45 8.39 -18.03
N PHE A 342 14.49 8.02 -18.86
CA PHE A 342 14.33 8.56 -20.20
C PHE A 342 13.20 9.58 -20.18
N SER A 343 13.34 10.65 -20.95
CA SER A 343 12.25 11.57 -21.22
C SER A 343 12.13 11.86 -22.70
N ASP A 344 10.89 12.03 -23.15
CA ASP A 344 10.61 12.46 -24.50
C ASP A 344 9.41 13.43 -24.51
N ALA A 345 9.35 14.26 -25.55
CA ALA A 345 8.33 15.26 -25.73
C ALA A 345 7.88 15.36 -27.18
N SER A 346 6.58 15.60 -27.34
CA SER A 346 5.93 15.93 -28.61
C SER A 346 5.05 17.16 -28.43
N GLN A 347 4.54 17.70 -29.52
CA GLN A 347 3.56 18.79 -29.48
C GLN A 347 2.24 18.41 -28.76
N LYS A 348 1.95 17.11 -28.60
CA LYS A 348 0.71 16.63 -27.96
C LYS A 348 0.91 16.31 -26.47
N ALA A 349 2.04 15.75 -26.11
CA ALA A 349 2.32 15.28 -24.75
C ALA A 349 3.82 15.13 -24.54
N TYR A 350 4.23 15.12 -23.27
CA TYR A 350 5.58 14.77 -22.83
C TYR A 350 5.50 13.74 -21.71
N GLY A 351 6.52 12.91 -21.62
CA GLY A 351 6.54 11.79 -20.68
C GLY A 351 7.95 11.39 -20.26
N THR A 352 7.99 10.55 -19.24
CA THR A 352 9.20 9.97 -18.71
C THR A 352 8.96 8.54 -18.25
N ALA A 353 9.95 7.67 -18.42
CA ALA A 353 9.94 6.30 -17.94
C ALA A 353 11.25 6.04 -17.17
N ALA A 354 11.11 5.47 -15.97
CA ALA A 354 12.21 5.10 -15.09
C ALA A 354 12.37 3.58 -15.07
N TYR A 355 13.58 3.13 -15.38
CA TYR A 355 13.95 1.71 -15.41
C TYR A 355 14.99 1.42 -14.34
N LEU A 356 14.84 0.29 -13.66
CA LEU A 356 15.87 -0.29 -12.82
C LEU A 356 16.71 -1.20 -13.71
N ARG A 357 18.02 -1.00 -13.71
CA ARG A 357 18.99 -1.90 -14.33
C ARG A 357 19.83 -2.53 -13.24
N VAL A 358 19.86 -3.85 -13.20
CA VAL A 358 20.71 -4.62 -12.28
C VAL A 358 21.66 -5.46 -13.09
N LYS A 359 22.95 -5.40 -12.76
CA LYS A 359 23.96 -6.30 -13.32
C LYS A 359 24.53 -7.19 -12.22
N ASN A 360 24.33 -8.50 -12.40
CA ASN A 360 24.88 -9.54 -11.54
C ASN A 360 25.79 -10.45 -12.38
N GLY A 361 27.11 -10.32 -12.20
CA GLY A 361 28.08 -10.93 -13.10
C GLY A 361 27.89 -10.49 -14.56
N ASP A 362 27.59 -11.46 -15.44
CA ASP A 362 27.30 -11.21 -16.86
C ASP A 362 25.81 -11.06 -17.18
N HIS A 363 24.93 -11.29 -16.20
CA HIS A 363 23.49 -11.13 -16.37
C HIS A 363 23.08 -9.68 -16.16
N ILE A 364 22.27 -9.14 -17.08
CA ILE A 364 21.69 -7.80 -16.99
C ILE A 364 20.18 -7.93 -17.03
N GLU A 365 19.54 -7.45 -15.97
CA GLU A 365 18.09 -7.37 -15.84
C GLU A 365 17.67 -5.90 -15.93
N VAL A 366 16.60 -5.62 -16.69
CA VAL A 366 16.07 -4.26 -16.84
C VAL A 366 14.55 -4.27 -16.72
N ASN A 367 14.02 -3.61 -15.70
CA ASN A 367 12.59 -3.58 -15.43
C ASN A 367 12.06 -2.14 -15.30
N LEU A 368 10.86 -1.90 -15.83
CA LEU A 368 10.17 -0.62 -15.66
C LEU A 368 9.71 -0.49 -14.21
N ILE A 369 10.11 0.61 -13.55
CA ILE A 369 9.70 0.91 -12.17
C ILE A 369 8.40 1.73 -12.20
N ALA A 370 8.43 2.81 -12.98
CA ALA A 370 7.34 3.76 -13.06
C ALA A 370 7.48 4.61 -14.31
N SER A 371 6.38 5.18 -14.76
CA SER A 371 6.38 6.22 -15.78
C SER A 371 5.36 7.31 -15.44
N LYS A 372 5.57 8.50 -15.99
CA LYS A 372 4.62 9.61 -15.87
C LYS A 372 4.50 10.31 -17.21
N SER A 373 3.31 10.80 -17.52
CA SER A 373 3.03 11.61 -18.69
C SER A 373 2.15 12.79 -18.35
N ARG A 374 2.22 13.82 -19.20
CA ARG A 374 1.34 14.98 -19.16
C ARG A 374 1.02 15.39 -20.59
N VAL A 375 -0.23 15.79 -20.80
CA VAL A 375 -0.65 16.42 -22.06
C VAL A 375 0.02 17.79 -22.15
N ALA A 376 0.47 18.16 -23.36
CA ALA A 376 1.09 19.44 -23.60
C ALA A 376 0.10 20.59 -23.26
N PRO A 377 0.53 21.64 -22.53
CA PRO A 377 -0.35 22.75 -22.21
C PRO A 377 -0.82 23.50 -23.46
N LEU A 378 -2.10 23.86 -23.49
CA LEU A 378 -2.66 24.78 -24.48
C LEU A 378 -2.29 26.21 -24.11
N SER A 379 -1.08 26.65 -24.46
CA SER A 379 -0.64 28.03 -24.22
C SER A 379 -0.95 28.93 -25.43
N PRO A 380 -1.46 30.16 -25.23
CA PRO A 380 -1.69 31.14 -26.31
C PRO A 380 -0.41 31.49 -27.09
N SER A 381 0.73 31.49 -26.41
CA SER A 381 2.05 31.43 -27.05
C SER A 381 2.43 29.95 -27.16
N SER A 382 2.34 29.36 -28.34
CA SER A 382 2.64 27.93 -28.51
C SER A 382 3.95 27.56 -27.82
N LEU A 383 3.89 26.57 -26.93
CA LEU A 383 5.11 26.06 -26.31
C LEU A 383 5.94 25.41 -27.40
N THR A 384 7.18 25.87 -27.55
CA THR A 384 8.10 25.29 -28.52
C THR A 384 8.48 23.88 -28.09
N LEU A 385 8.83 23.02 -29.06
CA LEU A 385 9.26 21.65 -28.77
C LEU A 385 10.42 21.60 -27.75
N PRO A 386 11.47 22.47 -27.82
CA PRO A 386 12.51 22.51 -26.80
C PRO A 386 12.02 22.84 -25.38
N ARG A 387 10.94 23.63 -25.24
CA ARG A 387 10.33 23.87 -23.93
C ARG A 387 9.61 22.64 -23.41
N LEU A 388 8.94 21.89 -24.28
CA LEU A 388 8.27 20.65 -23.91
C LEU A 388 9.29 19.56 -23.53
N GLU A 389 10.43 19.48 -24.23
CA GLU A 389 11.56 18.62 -23.86
C GLU A 389 12.10 18.99 -22.47
N LEU A 390 12.27 20.28 -22.17
CA LEU A 390 12.68 20.74 -20.83
C LEU A 390 11.64 20.39 -19.75
N MET A 391 10.34 20.46 -20.07
CA MET A 391 9.28 20.02 -19.17
C MET A 391 9.30 18.51 -18.93
N GLY A 392 9.61 17.73 -19.98
CA GLY A 392 9.89 16.30 -19.88
C GLY A 392 11.06 16.01 -18.95
N ALA A 393 12.20 16.68 -19.16
CA ALA A 393 13.38 16.54 -18.30
C ALA A 393 13.09 16.91 -16.83
N LEU A 394 12.28 17.94 -16.58
CA LEU A 394 11.83 18.27 -15.23
C LEU A 394 10.95 17.16 -14.62
N LEU A 395 10.06 16.55 -15.42
CA LEU A 395 9.24 15.42 -14.99
C LEU A 395 10.11 14.20 -14.66
N ALA A 396 11.13 13.93 -15.48
CA ALA A 396 12.13 12.87 -15.27
C ALA A 396 12.91 13.07 -13.97
N ALA A 397 13.45 14.28 -13.74
CA ALA A 397 14.18 14.61 -12.52
C ALA A 397 13.32 14.43 -11.25
N ARG A 398 12.04 14.83 -11.32
CA ARG A 398 11.09 14.62 -10.22
C ARG A 398 10.81 13.14 -9.98
N LEU A 399 10.49 12.39 -11.03
CA LEU A 399 10.25 10.94 -10.92
C LEU A 399 11.47 10.23 -10.34
N GLY A 400 12.66 10.55 -10.82
CA GLY A 400 13.92 10.00 -10.34
C GLY A 400 14.15 10.23 -8.86
N ARG A 401 13.89 11.45 -8.37
CA ARG A 401 14.00 11.76 -6.94
C ARG A 401 13.04 10.91 -6.10
N GLU A 402 11.78 10.77 -6.52
CA GLU A 402 10.81 9.97 -5.77
C GLU A 402 11.21 8.48 -5.77
N VAL A 403 11.62 7.94 -6.91
CA VAL A 403 12.08 6.53 -7.03
C VAL A 403 13.31 6.29 -6.16
N LEU A 404 14.31 7.18 -6.19
CA LEU A 404 15.51 7.08 -5.37
C LEU A 404 15.18 7.09 -3.87
N GLN A 405 14.27 7.97 -3.43
CA GLN A 405 13.84 8.02 -2.04
C GLN A 405 13.18 6.70 -1.59
N VAL A 406 12.34 6.10 -2.42
CA VAL A 406 11.68 4.81 -2.11
C VAL A 406 12.71 3.68 -2.02
N ILE A 407 13.67 3.64 -2.95
CA ILE A 407 14.68 2.58 -2.99
C ILE A 407 15.63 2.70 -1.78
N GLN A 408 16.12 3.91 -1.47
CA GLN A 408 17.01 4.15 -0.34
C GLN A 408 16.37 3.84 1.03
N ARG A 409 15.07 4.10 1.18
CA ARG A 409 14.33 3.73 2.41
C ARG A 409 14.33 2.23 2.70
N LYS A 410 14.53 1.38 1.70
CA LYS A 410 14.55 -0.09 1.85
C LYS A 410 15.95 -0.66 2.15
N GLY A 411 16.91 0.18 2.56
CA GLY A 411 18.25 -0.29 2.95
C GLY A 411 19.11 -0.78 1.78
N THR A 412 18.80 -0.37 0.55
CA THR A 412 19.66 -0.67 -0.60
C THR A 412 21.00 0.10 -0.51
N PRO A 413 22.10 -0.46 -1.04
CA PRO A 413 23.42 0.18 -0.99
C PRO A 413 23.40 1.61 -1.54
N SER A 414 24.19 2.49 -0.93
CA SER A 414 24.31 3.92 -1.27
C SER A 414 24.85 4.23 -2.68
N ALA A 415 25.16 3.22 -3.49
CA ALA A 415 25.75 3.34 -4.82
C ALA A 415 24.72 3.11 -5.92
N ILE A 416 23.69 3.96 -5.98
CA ILE A 416 22.79 4.02 -7.14
C ILE A 416 23.19 5.22 -7.98
N ASP A 417 23.83 4.96 -9.11
CA ASP A 417 24.10 5.98 -10.11
C ASP A 417 22.82 6.24 -10.91
N SER A 418 22.25 7.43 -10.76
CA SER A 418 21.14 7.89 -11.58
C SER A 418 21.68 8.49 -12.88
N ILE A 419 21.33 7.91 -14.03
CA ILE A 419 21.61 8.52 -15.33
C ILE A 419 20.28 9.03 -15.88
N VAL A 420 20.13 10.36 -15.88
CA VAL A 420 19.06 11.04 -16.63
C VAL A 420 19.61 11.26 -18.05
N ARG A 421 18.97 10.69 -19.06
CA ARG A 421 19.29 10.97 -20.47
C ARG A 421 18.14 11.67 -21.17
#